data_AF-A0A847PER4-F1
#
_entry.id   AF-A0A847PER4-F1
#
_cell.length_a   1.000
_cell.length_b   1.000
_cell.length_c   1.000
_cell.angle_alpha   90.00
_cell.angle_beta   90.00
_cell.angle_gamma   90.00
#
_symmetry.space_group_name_H-M   'P 1'
#
loop_
_entity.id
_entity.type
_entity.pdbx_description
1 polymer ?
#
loop_
_entity_poly.entity_id
_entity_poly.type
_entity_poly.pdbx_seq_one_letter_code
_entity_poly.pdbx_strand_id
1 'polypeptide(L)'
;MLQSLKKLAITTGLLLLLALFLQVLGGTAAASGTSDLKTPSEHERALADGIYTGSGVGYVDKIVVEVTISGGKISNIAILENTEDEGYFDDALGVLGNVIEAQSTKVNAISGATFSSKGILQAIEKALEKARTADEGGESSQDKAAAPAGKTEKTLDLLSLFSKTKILFALLVSCLMVQFLERPMKKHPWSFYCGAILIAVLSFCYHPLKWGSFLPSWVGVVFVAPLIRGSFAGALFILVMYAGALPARFRFVQKLLKLRAELSILACILTFGHNIRYGEVYFKAMLSGFQGLPAHHAAATLISLFLILIMLPLFLTSFPSVRRKMRASRWKQLQRWAYLFYAGLYLHILTLYAFDLPRRGLELALYTVIFGLYAFLRVNKALKNRAKKQQKQTT
;
A
#
# COMPACT_ATOMS: atom_id res chain seq x y z
N MET A 1 -11.92 -32.33 26.78
CA MET A 1 -10.59 -31.81 27.17
C MET A 1 -9.87 -31.05 26.05
N LEU A 2 -9.60 -31.64 24.89
CA LEU A 2 -8.83 -30.95 23.84
C LEU A 2 -9.53 -29.70 23.24
N GLN A 3 -10.87 -29.71 23.17
CA GLN A 3 -11.65 -28.56 22.68
C GLN A 3 -11.79 -27.44 23.71
N SER A 4 -11.81 -27.77 25.02
CA SER A 4 -11.81 -26.76 26.08
C SER A 4 -10.45 -26.09 26.21
N LEU A 5 -9.35 -26.84 26.03
CA LEU A 5 -7.99 -26.29 25.99
C LEU A 5 -7.74 -25.37 24.78
N LYS A 6 -8.29 -25.71 23.60
CA LYS A 6 -8.22 -24.84 22.40
C LYS A 6 -9.02 -23.55 22.55
N LYS A 7 -10.22 -23.62 23.16
CA LYS A 7 -11.01 -22.40 23.46
C LYS A 7 -10.28 -21.53 24.49
N LEU A 8 -9.69 -22.14 25.52
CA LEU A 8 -8.92 -21.43 26.55
C LEU A 8 -7.71 -20.72 25.96
N ALA A 9 -6.92 -21.38 25.09
CA ALA A 9 -5.77 -20.77 24.42
C ALA A 9 -6.13 -19.61 23.48
N ILE A 10 -7.29 -19.67 22.83
CA ILE A 10 -7.80 -18.60 21.96
C ILE A 10 -8.31 -17.43 22.80
N THR A 11 -9.00 -17.69 23.91
CA THR A 11 -9.48 -16.63 24.81
C THR A 11 -8.33 -15.96 25.58
N THR A 12 -7.32 -16.72 26.02
CA THR A 12 -6.15 -16.15 26.70
C THR A 12 -5.23 -15.40 25.73
N GLY A 13 -5.08 -15.88 24.49
CA GLY A 13 -4.38 -15.15 23.43
C GLY A 13 -5.07 -13.85 23.02
N LEU A 14 -6.42 -13.84 22.96
CA LEU A 14 -7.20 -12.63 22.67
C LEU A 14 -7.17 -11.62 23.83
N LEU A 15 -7.16 -12.09 25.09
CA LEU A 15 -7.00 -11.25 26.27
C LEU A 15 -5.58 -10.68 26.40
N LEU A 16 -4.54 -11.44 26.04
CA LEU A 16 -3.16 -10.94 26.01
C LEU A 16 -2.96 -9.89 24.91
N LEU A 17 -3.60 -10.06 23.75
CA LEU A 17 -3.58 -9.08 22.66
C LEU A 17 -4.39 -7.82 22.99
N LEU A 18 -5.51 -7.94 23.71
CA LEU A 18 -6.29 -6.79 24.19
C LEU A 18 -5.54 -6.04 25.31
N ALA A 19 -4.84 -6.74 26.20
CA ALA A 19 -3.99 -6.15 27.24
C ALA A 19 -2.77 -5.42 26.64
N LEU A 20 -2.14 -5.98 25.59
CA LEU A 20 -1.07 -5.29 24.86
C LEU A 20 -1.58 -4.05 24.11
N PHE A 21 -2.83 -4.09 23.60
CA PHE A 21 -3.48 -2.95 22.94
C PHE A 21 -3.86 -1.84 23.93
N LEU A 22 -4.25 -2.18 25.15
CA LEU A 22 -4.53 -1.23 26.24
C LEU A 22 -3.25 -0.59 26.81
N GLN A 23 -2.10 -1.27 26.76
CA GLN A 23 -0.80 -0.69 27.13
C GLN A 23 -0.31 0.37 26.13
N VAL A 24 -0.79 0.34 24.88
CA VAL A 24 -0.47 1.35 23.86
C VAL A 24 -1.42 2.57 23.93
N LEU A 25 -2.56 2.44 24.60
CA LEU A 25 -3.51 3.53 24.85
C LEU A 25 -3.29 4.26 26.19
N GLY A 26 -2.45 3.70 27.08
CA GLY A 26 -2.11 4.26 28.38
C GLY A 26 -0.86 5.13 28.38
N GLY A 27 -0.76 6.11 27.48
CA GLY A 27 0.32 7.10 27.42
C GLY A 27 -0.13 8.46 27.97
N THR A 28 -0.13 8.57 29.30
CA THR A 28 -0.01 9.79 30.13
C THR A 28 -0.72 11.07 29.68
N ALA A 29 -1.90 11.31 30.26
CA ALA A 29 -2.32 12.66 30.63
C ALA A 29 -1.79 12.98 32.04
N ALA A 30 -0.90 13.98 32.16
CA ALA A 30 -0.83 14.96 33.25
C ALA A 30 0.50 15.74 33.20
N ALA A 31 0.40 17.05 33.03
CA ALA A 31 0.89 18.08 33.97
C ALA A 31 1.10 19.40 33.21
N SER A 32 0.10 20.28 33.33
CA SER A 32 0.27 21.70 33.07
C SER A 32 1.10 22.28 34.21
N GLY A 33 2.37 22.57 33.94
CA GLY A 33 3.26 23.32 34.79
C GLY A 33 3.66 24.59 34.06
N THR A 34 3.12 25.72 34.53
CA THR A 34 3.52 27.06 34.12
C THR A 34 4.99 27.30 34.49
N SER A 35 5.83 27.60 33.51
CA SER A 35 7.07 28.34 33.74
C SER A 35 7.19 29.44 32.70
N ASP A 36 7.08 30.65 33.23
CA ASP A 36 7.23 31.93 32.56
C ASP A 36 8.69 32.13 32.08
N LEU A 37 8.83 32.89 30.99
CA LEU A 37 10.01 33.64 30.54
C LEU A 37 11.32 32.89 30.18
N LYS A 38 11.64 32.84 28.88
CA LYS A 38 12.51 33.83 28.22
C LYS A 38 12.67 33.48 26.74
N THR A 39 12.36 34.43 25.87
CA THR A 39 12.80 34.45 24.48
C THR A 39 14.32 34.54 24.41
N PRO A 40 15.03 33.64 23.72
CA PRO A 40 16.35 33.95 23.19
C PRO A 40 16.22 34.22 21.69
N SER A 41 16.75 35.38 21.31
CA SER A 41 17.00 35.81 19.94
C SER A 41 17.53 34.70 19.04
N GLU A 42 17.08 34.68 17.79
CA GLU A 42 17.72 34.00 16.66
C GLU A 42 19.18 34.48 16.54
N HIS A 43 20.09 33.82 17.25
CA HIS A 43 21.45 33.66 16.79
C HIS A 43 21.53 32.29 16.14
N GLU A 44 21.69 32.31 14.83
CA GLU A 44 22.06 31.19 13.97
C GLU A 44 23.24 30.46 14.60
N ARG A 45 22.96 29.42 15.41
CA ARG A 45 24.01 28.53 15.90
C ARG A 45 24.67 27.94 14.67
N ALA A 46 25.96 28.21 14.52
CA ALA A 46 26.76 27.68 13.44
C ALA A 46 26.56 26.16 13.39
N LEU A 47 26.25 25.64 12.20
CA LEU A 47 26.12 24.20 11.99
C LEU A 47 27.48 23.55 12.23
N ALA A 48 27.56 22.55 13.09
CA ALA A 48 28.79 21.80 13.25
C ALA A 48 29.10 21.02 11.98
N ASP A 49 30.35 21.08 11.51
CA ASP A 49 30.81 20.31 10.36
C ASP A 49 30.65 18.82 10.62
N GLY A 50 30.29 18.06 9.58
CA GLY A 50 30.05 16.63 9.70
C GLY A 50 29.02 16.08 8.73
N ILE A 51 28.73 14.79 8.86
CA ILE A 51 27.74 14.07 8.07
C ILE A 51 26.58 13.71 8.99
N TYR A 52 25.40 14.21 8.68
CA TYR A 52 24.20 14.03 9.49
C TYR A 52 23.11 13.36 8.70
N THR A 53 22.47 12.36 9.29
CA THR A 53 21.33 11.67 8.67
C THR A 53 20.01 12.15 9.26
N GLY A 54 19.01 12.31 8.41
CA GLY A 54 17.67 12.70 8.81
C GLY A 54 16.61 11.95 8.01
N SER A 55 15.39 11.88 8.55
CA SER A 55 14.30 11.15 7.89
C SER A 55 12.96 11.86 7.97
N GLY A 56 12.28 11.96 6.84
CA GLY A 56 10.96 12.54 6.67
C GLY A 56 9.99 11.56 6.04
N VAL A 57 8.71 11.92 6.05
CA VAL A 57 7.67 11.14 5.36
C VAL A 57 7.21 11.95 4.14
N GLY A 58 7.36 11.37 2.95
CA GLY A 58 6.91 11.96 1.70
C GLY A 58 5.41 11.75 1.46
N TYR A 59 5.05 11.46 0.21
CA TYR A 59 3.70 11.16 -0.25
C TYR A 59 3.04 10.02 0.53
N VAL A 60 3.73 8.89 0.67
CA VAL A 60 3.26 7.73 1.47
C VAL A 60 4.42 7.05 2.17
N ASP A 61 5.65 7.26 1.71
CA ASP A 61 6.79 6.49 2.17
C ASP A 61 7.85 7.36 2.85
N LYS A 62 8.70 6.70 3.66
CA LYS A 62 9.79 7.33 4.37
C LYS A 62 10.93 7.64 3.41
N ILE A 63 11.50 8.83 3.57
CA ILE A 63 12.67 9.30 2.83
C ILE A 63 13.80 9.52 3.84
N VAL A 64 14.98 8.98 3.57
CA VAL A 64 16.18 9.16 4.40
C VAL A 64 17.22 9.92 3.60
N VAL A 65 17.76 10.97 4.20
CA VAL A 65 18.78 11.84 3.59
C VAL A 65 20.03 11.87 4.46
N GLU A 66 21.17 12.05 3.81
CA GLU A 66 22.47 12.36 4.38
C GLU A 66 22.83 13.78 3.97
N VAL A 67 23.12 14.63 4.95
CA VAL A 67 23.51 16.03 4.75
C VAL A 67 24.95 16.17 5.19
N THR A 68 25.81 16.65 4.29
CA THR A 68 27.20 16.99 4.61
C THR A 68 27.29 18.48 4.88
N ILE A 69 27.92 18.83 6.00
CA ILE A 69 28.17 20.22 6.42
C ILE A 69 29.69 20.43 6.44
N SER A 70 30.14 21.51 5.79
CA SER A 70 31.56 21.89 5.70
C SER A 70 31.68 23.40 5.78
N GLY A 71 32.53 23.90 6.68
CA GLY A 71 32.66 25.32 6.96
C GLY A 71 31.36 25.96 7.45
N GLY A 72 30.53 25.21 8.21
CA GLY A 72 29.24 25.65 8.71
C GLY A 72 28.14 25.77 7.64
N LYS A 73 28.38 25.26 6.43
CA LYS A 73 27.44 25.32 5.29
C LYS A 73 27.09 23.92 4.80
N ILE A 74 25.87 23.77 4.29
CA ILE A 74 25.41 22.57 3.60
C ILE A 74 26.19 22.45 2.30
N SER A 75 27.07 21.45 2.21
CA SER A 75 27.94 21.21 1.04
C SER A 75 27.39 20.12 0.12
N ASN A 76 26.65 19.15 0.67
CA ASN A 76 26.03 18.07 -0.11
C ASN A 76 24.79 17.50 0.57
N ILE A 77 23.86 16.99 -0.22
CA ILE A 77 22.69 16.24 0.26
C ILE A 77 22.53 14.99 -0.61
N ALA A 78 22.62 13.81 -0.01
CA ALA A 78 22.43 12.53 -0.67
C ALA A 78 21.18 11.82 -0.14
N ILE A 79 20.42 11.18 -1.04
CA ILE A 79 19.31 10.31 -0.64
C ILE A 79 19.86 8.93 -0.33
N LEU A 80 19.66 8.45 0.89
CA LEU A 80 20.08 7.12 1.33
C LEU A 80 19.00 6.05 1.13
N GLU A 81 17.74 6.42 1.32
CA GLU A 81 16.60 5.49 1.22
C GLU A 81 15.38 6.22 0.64
N ASN A 82 14.78 5.63 -0.39
CA ASN A 82 13.51 6.03 -0.97
C ASN A 82 12.71 4.78 -1.38
N THR A 83 11.44 4.71 -1.00
CA THR A 83 10.52 3.65 -1.46
C THR A 83 9.32 4.19 -2.25
N GLU A 84 9.30 5.50 -2.51
CA GLU A 84 8.35 6.14 -3.40
C GLU A 84 8.58 5.72 -4.86
N ASP A 85 7.55 5.84 -5.71
CA ASP A 85 7.78 5.64 -7.14
C ASP A 85 8.76 6.68 -7.67
N GLU A 86 9.82 6.19 -8.34
CA GLU A 86 10.97 6.96 -8.85
C GLU A 86 10.53 8.26 -9.51
N GLY A 87 9.50 8.24 -10.37
CA GLY A 87 9.11 9.44 -11.11
C GLY A 87 8.71 10.66 -10.26
N TYR A 88 7.86 10.50 -9.24
CA TYR A 88 7.45 11.64 -8.40
C TYR A 88 8.57 12.07 -7.44
N PHE A 89 9.40 11.11 -7.04
CA PHE A 89 10.54 11.37 -6.18
C PHE A 89 11.64 12.11 -6.94
N ASP A 90 11.91 11.76 -8.20
CA ASP A 90 12.88 12.43 -9.08
C ASP A 90 12.54 13.90 -9.27
N ASP A 91 11.26 14.24 -9.45
CA ASP A 91 10.82 15.64 -9.52
C ASP A 91 11.05 16.36 -8.17
N ALA A 92 10.84 15.67 -7.06
CA ALA A 92 11.09 16.19 -5.71
C ALA A 92 12.58 16.39 -5.40
N LEU A 93 13.50 15.68 -6.07
CA LEU A 93 14.94 15.89 -5.94
C LEU A 93 15.36 17.31 -6.34
N GLY A 94 14.57 18.00 -7.16
CA GLY A 94 14.79 19.41 -7.50
C GLY A 94 14.85 20.33 -6.26
N VAL A 95 14.22 19.94 -5.15
CA VAL A 95 14.29 20.68 -3.88
C VAL A 95 15.71 20.67 -3.27
N LEU A 96 16.52 19.64 -3.54
CA LEU A 96 17.88 19.54 -2.98
C LEU A 96 18.76 20.71 -3.42
N GLY A 97 18.69 21.09 -4.70
CA GLY A 97 19.42 22.25 -5.23
C GLY A 97 18.99 23.55 -4.54
N ASN A 98 17.68 23.76 -4.39
CA ASN A 98 17.12 24.94 -3.73
C ASN A 98 17.59 25.05 -2.27
N VAL A 99 17.68 23.92 -1.56
CA VAL A 99 18.16 23.91 -0.16
C VAL A 99 19.65 24.22 -0.08
N ILE A 100 20.47 23.69 -0.98
CA ILE A 100 21.90 24.01 -1.03
C ILE A 100 22.12 25.49 -1.37
N GLU A 101 21.33 26.05 -2.30
CA GLU A 101 21.43 27.47 -2.67
C GLU A 101 20.96 28.40 -1.53
N ALA A 102 19.78 28.10 -0.94
CA ALA A 102 19.20 28.91 0.12
C ALA A 102 19.87 28.68 1.50
N GLN A 103 20.69 27.63 1.64
CA GLN A 103 21.22 27.15 2.91
C GLN A 103 20.14 26.97 3.99
N SER A 104 18.92 26.62 3.56
CA SER A 104 17.73 26.57 4.41
C SER A 104 16.71 25.59 3.86
N THR A 105 15.94 24.98 4.75
CA THR A 105 14.78 24.13 4.42
C THR A 105 13.51 24.95 4.14
N LYS A 106 13.54 26.28 4.38
CA LYS A 106 12.43 27.22 4.10
C LYS A 106 12.32 27.56 2.60
N VAL A 107 12.33 26.54 1.75
CA VAL A 107 12.21 26.68 0.29
C VAL A 107 10.87 26.12 -0.20
N ASN A 108 10.44 26.57 -1.37
CA ASN A 108 9.19 26.11 -1.96
C ASN A 108 9.28 24.66 -2.44
N ALA A 109 8.20 23.91 -2.22
CA ALA A 109 8.05 22.58 -2.75
C ALA A 109 7.88 22.60 -4.28
N ILE A 110 8.32 21.53 -4.97
CA ILE A 110 8.17 21.40 -6.42
C ILE A 110 6.70 21.11 -6.74
N SER A 111 6.18 21.83 -7.76
CA SER A 111 4.81 21.65 -8.24
C SER A 111 4.60 20.23 -8.77
N GLY A 112 3.53 19.56 -8.34
CA GLY A 112 3.26 18.16 -8.70
C GLY A 112 3.97 17.11 -7.83
N ALA A 113 4.96 17.50 -7.03
CA ALA A 113 5.72 16.62 -6.12
C ALA A 113 5.72 17.15 -4.67
N THR A 114 4.64 17.82 -4.26
CA THR A 114 4.60 18.61 -3.02
C THR A 114 4.78 17.78 -1.75
N PHE A 115 4.18 16.60 -1.65
CA PHE A 115 4.32 15.76 -0.45
C PHE A 115 5.72 15.14 -0.34
N SER A 116 6.26 14.62 -1.45
CA SER A 116 7.64 14.13 -1.53
C SER A 116 8.65 15.24 -1.23
N SER A 117 8.44 16.45 -1.77
CA SER A 117 9.24 17.65 -1.48
C SER A 117 9.24 17.98 0.01
N LYS A 118 8.06 18.00 0.65
CA LYS A 118 7.94 18.24 2.10
C LYS A 118 8.60 17.14 2.92
N GLY A 119 8.54 15.88 2.46
CA GLY A 119 9.25 14.76 3.07
C GLY A 119 10.77 14.92 3.03
N ILE A 120 11.32 15.32 1.88
CA ILE A 120 12.75 15.64 1.72
C ILE A 120 13.14 16.79 2.66
N LEU A 121 12.38 17.89 2.67
CA LEU A 121 12.65 19.05 3.54
C LEU A 121 12.61 18.68 5.02
N GLN A 122 11.63 17.87 5.43
CA GLN A 122 11.55 17.38 6.81
C GLN A 122 12.74 16.47 7.16
N ALA A 123 13.20 15.66 6.22
CA ALA A 123 14.37 14.81 6.41
C ALA A 123 15.63 15.67 6.60
N ILE A 124 15.82 16.70 5.77
CA ILE A 124 16.95 17.62 5.87
C ILE A 124 16.89 18.41 7.19
N GLU A 125 15.73 18.95 7.58
CA GLU A 125 15.60 19.74 8.81
C GLU A 125 16.05 18.93 10.03
N LYS A 126 15.63 17.66 10.13
CA LYS A 126 16.07 16.78 11.22
C LYS A 126 17.56 16.46 11.20
N ALA A 127 18.21 16.47 10.03
CA ALA A 127 19.65 16.33 9.94
C ALA A 127 20.35 17.62 10.43
N LEU A 128 19.81 18.80 10.09
CA LEU A 128 20.33 20.09 10.55
C LEU A 128 20.11 20.31 12.05
N GLU A 129 18.97 19.86 12.61
CA GLU A 129 18.73 19.86 14.06
C GLU A 129 19.84 19.11 14.80
N LYS A 130 20.24 17.93 14.31
CA LYS A 130 21.35 17.16 14.89
C LYS A 130 22.68 17.91 14.80
N ALA A 131 22.94 18.59 13.68
CA ALA A 131 24.14 19.40 13.51
C ALA A 131 24.20 20.63 14.43
N ARG A 132 23.04 21.20 14.80
CA ARG A 132 22.94 22.31 15.77
C ARG A 132 23.16 21.87 17.21
N THR A 133 23.03 20.57 17.49
CA THR A 133 23.18 19.97 18.82
C THR A 133 24.43 19.09 18.95
N ALA A 134 25.25 18.99 17.90
CA ALA A 134 26.40 18.09 17.83
C ALA A 134 27.62 18.51 18.68
N ASP A 135 27.47 19.53 19.53
CA ASP A 135 28.50 19.93 20.51
C ASP A 135 28.58 18.96 21.71
N GLU A 136 27.74 17.92 21.75
CA GLU A 136 27.82 16.81 22.71
C GLU A 136 27.75 15.44 22.01
N GLY A 137 28.91 14.86 21.72
CA GLY A 137 29.06 13.42 21.39
C GLY A 137 29.31 13.11 19.92
N GLY A 138 30.57 13.20 19.49
CA GLY A 138 31.02 12.73 18.19
C GLY A 138 31.14 11.20 18.13
N GLU A 139 30.50 10.58 17.13
CA GLU A 139 30.90 9.28 16.60
C GLU A 139 30.96 9.37 15.07
N SER A 140 32.18 9.48 14.55
CA SER A 140 32.49 9.34 13.13
C SER A 140 32.40 7.86 12.72
N SER A 141 31.51 7.53 11.81
CA SER A 141 31.52 6.23 11.12
C SER A 141 32.08 6.39 9.71
N GLN A 142 33.40 6.24 9.57
CA GLN A 142 34.05 5.84 8.33
C GLN A 142 33.97 4.32 8.21
N ASP A 143 33.23 3.82 7.22
CA ASP A 143 33.66 2.68 6.37
C ASP A 143 32.65 2.43 5.24
N LYS A 144 33.05 2.75 4.00
CA LYS A 144 32.38 2.30 2.77
C LYS A 144 33.27 1.25 2.11
N ALA A 145 32.93 -0.02 2.28
CA ALA A 145 33.44 -1.08 1.42
C ALA A 145 32.78 -1.00 0.04
N ALA A 146 33.60 -0.86 -1.01
CA ALA A 146 33.18 -0.81 -2.39
C ALA A 146 32.53 -2.13 -2.84
N ALA A 147 31.29 -2.08 -3.32
CA ALA A 147 30.61 -3.20 -3.97
C ALA A 147 30.85 -3.18 -5.50
N PRO A 148 30.95 -4.34 -6.18
CA PRO A 148 31.41 -4.44 -7.56
C PRO A 148 30.32 -3.99 -8.56
N ALA A 149 30.70 -3.08 -9.46
CA ALA A 149 29.84 -2.33 -10.38
C ALA A 149 29.09 -3.14 -11.46
N GLY A 150 29.26 -4.47 -11.55
CA GLY A 150 28.73 -5.27 -12.67
C GLY A 150 27.43 -6.04 -12.42
N LYS A 151 27.04 -6.29 -11.16
CA LYS A 151 25.78 -7.02 -10.84
C LYS A 151 24.60 -6.09 -10.61
N THR A 152 24.86 -4.86 -10.19
CA THR A 152 23.84 -3.89 -9.76
C THR A 152 22.94 -3.45 -10.91
N GLU A 153 23.49 -3.25 -12.12
CA GLU A 153 22.75 -2.77 -13.30
C GLU A 153 21.67 -3.76 -13.77
N LYS A 154 22.02 -5.04 -13.96
CA LYS A 154 21.04 -6.09 -14.31
C LYS A 154 20.00 -6.34 -13.23
N THR A 155 20.38 -6.24 -11.96
CA THR A 155 19.42 -6.36 -10.86
C THR A 155 18.48 -5.16 -10.79
N LEU A 156 18.96 -3.95 -11.10
CA LEU A 156 18.15 -2.73 -11.16
C LEU A 156 17.13 -2.80 -12.31
N ASP A 157 17.55 -3.28 -13.48
CA ASP A 157 16.68 -3.47 -14.64
C ASP A 157 15.60 -4.53 -14.40
N LEU A 158 15.96 -5.66 -13.78
CA LEU A 158 14.98 -6.68 -13.43
C LEU A 158 13.99 -6.17 -12.37
N LEU A 159 14.47 -5.47 -11.34
CA LEU A 159 13.62 -4.91 -10.29
C LEU A 159 12.71 -3.81 -10.81
N SER A 160 13.18 -2.97 -11.75
CA SER A 160 12.36 -1.94 -12.39
C SER A 160 11.29 -2.57 -13.30
N LEU A 161 11.62 -3.63 -14.02
CA LEU A 161 10.65 -4.42 -14.80
C LEU A 161 9.63 -5.12 -13.90
N PHE A 162 10.06 -5.73 -12.78
CA PHE A 162 9.13 -6.26 -11.78
C PHE A 162 8.24 -5.16 -11.21
N SER A 163 8.81 -3.96 -11.01
CA SER A 163 8.07 -2.84 -10.47
C SER A 163 6.94 -2.41 -11.42
N LYS A 164 7.23 -2.32 -12.71
CA LYS A 164 6.25 -1.96 -13.76
C LYS A 164 5.27 -3.08 -14.09
N THR A 165 5.57 -4.33 -13.71
CA THR A 165 4.73 -5.51 -14.01
C THR A 165 4.13 -6.17 -12.75
N LYS A 166 4.11 -5.47 -11.61
CA LYS A 166 3.61 -5.95 -10.30
C LYS A 166 2.29 -6.72 -10.40
N ILE A 167 1.34 -6.25 -11.21
CA ILE A 167 0.03 -6.90 -11.36
C ILE A 167 0.12 -8.31 -11.97
N LEU A 168 0.99 -8.53 -12.96
CA LEU A 168 1.17 -9.83 -13.60
C LEU A 168 1.80 -10.83 -12.62
N PHE A 169 2.79 -10.36 -11.86
CA PHE A 169 3.39 -11.16 -10.79
C PHE A 169 2.36 -11.49 -9.70
N ALA A 170 1.59 -10.51 -9.23
CA ALA A 170 0.52 -10.73 -8.27
C ALA A 170 -0.53 -11.73 -8.76
N LEU A 171 -0.90 -11.69 -10.04
CA LEU A 171 -1.79 -12.65 -10.68
C LEU A 171 -1.17 -14.04 -10.76
N LEU A 172 0.11 -14.16 -11.09
CA LEU A 172 0.83 -15.43 -11.12
C LEU A 172 0.84 -16.06 -9.73
N VAL A 173 1.27 -15.31 -8.71
CA VAL A 173 1.29 -15.78 -7.31
C VAL A 173 -0.11 -16.17 -6.85
N SER A 174 -1.13 -15.38 -7.17
CA SER A 174 -2.52 -15.71 -6.83
C SER A 174 -3.01 -16.98 -7.53
N CYS A 175 -2.63 -17.20 -8.80
CA CYS A 175 -2.94 -18.43 -9.52
C CYS A 175 -2.26 -19.66 -8.90
N LEU A 176 -0.97 -19.54 -8.54
CA LEU A 176 -0.21 -20.61 -7.88
C LEU A 176 -0.83 -20.92 -6.50
N MET A 177 -1.21 -19.89 -5.73
CA MET A 177 -1.91 -20.06 -4.46
C MET A 177 -3.19 -20.88 -4.64
N VAL A 178 -4.04 -20.56 -5.63
CA VAL A 178 -5.24 -21.34 -5.92
C VAL A 178 -4.91 -22.77 -6.36
N GLN A 179 -3.86 -22.94 -7.15
CA GLN A 179 -3.49 -24.25 -7.69
C GLN A 179 -3.02 -25.21 -6.61
N PHE A 180 -2.17 -24.74 -5.69
CA PHE A 180 -1.53 -25.56 -4.65
C PHE A 180 -2.29 -25.56 -3.32
N LEU A 181 -2.93 -24.46 -2.93
CA LEU A 181 -3.56 -24.29 -1.63
C LEU A 181 -5.10 -24.44 -1.64
N GLU A 182 -5.72 -24.89 -2.74
CA GLU A 182 -7.18 -25.14 -2.79
C GLU A 182 -7.70 -25.99 -1.62
N ARG A 183 -7.09 -27.16 -1.41
CA ARG A 183 -7.52 -28.10 -0.37
C ARG A 183 -7.33 -27.53 1.05
N PRO A 184 -6.15 -27.02 1.45
CA PRO A 184 -5.97 -26.46 2.79
C PRO A 184 -6.83 -25.21 3.01
N MET A 185 -6.98 -24.34 2.01
CA MET A 185 -7.85 -23.16 2.11
C MET A 185 -9.30 -23.54 2.37
N LYS A 186 -9.80 -24.59 1.71
CA LYS A 186 -11.18 -25.03 1.93
C LYS A 186 -11.38 -25.73 3.27
N LYS A 187 -10.39 -26.49 3.73
CA LYS A 187 -10.44 -27.23 4.99
C LYS A 187 -10.30 -26.31 6.21
N HIS A 188 -9.40 -25.34 6.15
CA HIS A 188 -9.06 -24.44 7.26
C HIS A 188 -9.04 -22.97 6.83
N PRO A 189 -10.17 -22.40 6.37
CA PRO A 189 -10.21 -21.03 5.83
C PRO A 189 -9.80 -19.97 6.86
N TRP A 190 -10.09 -20.19 8.14
CA TRP A 190 -9.73 -19.27 9.22
C TRP A 190 -8.22 -19.05 9.35
N SER A 191 -7.39 -20.07 9.12
CA SER A 191 -5.92 -19.91 9.16
C SER A 191 -5.43 -18.93 8.09
N PHE A 192 -6.04 -18.97 6.91
CA PHE A 192 -5.73 -18.05 5.83
C PHE A 192 -6.23 -16.63 6.13
N TYR A 193 -7.41 -16.50 6.73
CA TYR A 193 -7.93 -15.18 7.12
C TYR A 193 -7.10 -14.54 8.22
N CYS A 194 -6.71 -15.31 9.25
CA CYS A 194 -5.80 -14.84 10.29
C CYS A 194 -4.44 -14.44 9.70
N GLY A 195 -3.91 -15.23 8.76
CA GLY A 195 -2.68 -14.89 8.03
C GLY A 195 -2.82 -13.58 7.23
N ALA A 196 -3.94 -13.37 6.53
CA ALA A 196 -4.18 -12.13 5.79
C ALA A 196 -4.34 -10.91 6.72
N ILE A 197 -5.01 -11.07 7.87
CA ILE A 197 -5.10 -10.03 8.90
C ILE A 197 -3.71 -9.71 9.44
N LEU A 198 -2.91 -10.73 9.78
CA LEU A 198 -1.53 -10.54 10.22
C LEU A 198 -0.75 -9.76 9.17
N ILE A 199 -0.78 -10.18 7.89
CA ILE A 199 -0.13 -9.48 6.80
C ILE A 199 -0.59 -8.02 6.68
N ALA A 200 -1.91 -7.76 6.79
CA ALA A 200 -2.44 -6.40 6.74
C ALA A 200 -1.93 -5.52 7.90
N VAL A 201 -1.90 -6.07 9.12
CA VAL A 201 -1.36 -5.40 10.31
C VAL A 201 0.15 -5.16 10.16
N LEU A 202 0.90 -6.17 9.73
CA LEU A 202 2.34 -6.08 9.47
C LEU A 202 2.66 -5.03 8.41
N SER A 203 1.83 -4.92 7.37
CA SER A 203 1.97 -3.91 6.32
C SER A 203 1.73 -2.48 6.86
N PHE A 204 0.79 -2.31 7.79
CA PHE A 204 0.57 -1.03 8.48
C PHE A 204 1.74 -0.68 9.42
N CYS A 205 2.25 -1.69 10.11
CA CYS A 205 3.37 -1.60 11.05
C CYS A 205 4.75 -1.43 10.38
N TYR A 206 4.87 -1.65 9.07
CA TYR A 206 6.15 -1.68 8.35
C TYR A 206 7.00 -0.40 8.55
N HIS A 207 6.39 0.78 8.37
CA HIS A 207 7.06 2.07 8.53
C HIS A 207 7.37 2.45 9.98
N PRO A 208 6.42 2.38 10.95
CA PRO A 208 6.71 2.75 12.34
C PRO A 208 7.74 1.84 13.02
N LEU A 209 7.85 0.56 12.64
CA LEU A 209 8.79 -0.39 13.23
C LEU A 209 10.17 -0.44 12.54
N LYS A 210 10.43 0.41 11.53
CA LYS A 210 11.70 0.43 10.78
C LYS A 210 12.10 -0.94 10.22
N TRP A 211 11.16 -1.76 9.76
CA TRP A 211 11.46 -3.14 9.34
C TRP A 211 12.36 -3.25 8.11
N GLY A 212 12.47 -2.18 7.31
CA GLY A 212 13.36 -2.11 6.16
C GLY A 212 14.84 -2.32 6.50
N SER A 213 15.26 -2.09 7.76
CA SER A 213 16.65 -2.37 8.18
C SER A 213 16.92 -3.85 8.42
N PHE A 214 15.88 -4.68 8.57
CA PHE A 214 16.00 -6.11 8.88
C PHE A 214 15.76 -7.02 7.67
N LEU A 215 15.13 -6.51 6.60
CA LEU A 215 14.79 -7.29 5.41
C LEU A 215 15.59 -6.81 4.20
N PRO A 216 16.13 -7.74 3.37
CA PRO A 216 16.78 -7.36 2.12
C PRO A 216 15.85 -6.56 1.19
N SER A 217 16.39 -5.57 0.46
CA SER A 217 15.62 -4.64 -0.39
C SER A 217 14.72 -5.36 -1.41
N TRP A 218 15.16 -6.50 -1.94
CA TRP A 218 14.37 -7.31 -2.88
C TRP A 218 13.09 -7.88 -2.26
N VAL A 219 13.07 -8.17 -0.96
CA VAL A 219 11.87 -8.64 -0.24
C VAL A 219 10.83 -7.54 -0.18
N GLY A 220 11.29 -6.30 0.06
CA GLY A 220 10.46 -5.10 0.02
C GLY A 220 9.75 -4.94 -1.31
N VAL A 221 10.49 -5.02 -2.42
CA VAL A 221 9.95 -4.82 -3.78
C VAL A 221 9.05 -5.98 -4.23
N VAL A 222 9.44 -7.23 -3.96
CA VAL A 222 8.75 -8.42 -4.49
C VAL A 222 7.52 -8.78 -3.66
N PHE A 223 7.57 -8.65 -2.34
CA PHE A 223 6.51 -9.12 -1.45
C PHE A 223 5.77 -7.98 -0.77
N VAL A 224 6.49 -7.04 -0.17
CA VAL A 224 5.87 -5.99 0.67
C VAL A 224 5.15 -4.96 -0.20
N ALA A 225 5.77 -4.50 -1.30
CA ALA A 225 5.20 -3.47 -2.16
C ALA A 225 3.86 -3.89 -2.81
N PRO A 226 3.69 -5.11 -3.35
CA PRO A 226 2.38 -5.56 -3.86
C PRO A 226 1.28 -5.67 -2.80
N LEU A 227 1.66 -5.93 -1.54
CA LEU A 227 0.75 -6.00 -0.41
C LEU A 227 0.32 -4.60 0.03
N ILE A 228 1.27 -3.69 0.24
CA ILE A 228 1.01 -2.31 0.66
C ILE A 228 0.23 -1.56 -0.43
N ARG A 229 0.62 -1.67 -1.70
CA ARG A 229 -0.02 -0.96 -2.82
C ARG A 229 -1.34 -1.59 -3.28
N GLY A 230 -1.79 -2.68 -2.65
CA GLY A 230 -3.07 -3.31 -2.94
C GLY A 230 -3.15 -4.11 -4.26
N SER A 231 -2.06 -4.24 -5.02
CA SER A 231 -2.06 -4.97 -6.29
C SER A 231 -2.28 -6.48 -6.09
N PHE A 232 -1.79 -7.06 -4.99
CA PHE A 232 -2.08 -8.44 -4.63
C PHE A 232 -3.57 -8.67 -4.30
N ALA A 233 -4.18 -7.75 -3.55
CA ALA A 233 -5.62 -7.79 -3.29
C ALA A 233 -6.44 -7.62 -4.59
N GLY A 234 -6.01 -6.72 -5.48
CA GLY A 234 -6.57 -6.54 -6.81
C GLY A 234 -6.51 -7.82 -7.65
N ALA A 235 -5.38 -8.54 -7.65
CA ALA A 235 -5.24 -9.82 -8.33
C ALA A 235 -6.23 -10.88 -7.82
N LEU A 236 -6.46 -10.95 -6.50
CA LEU A 236 -7.47 -11.84 -5.92
C LEU A 236 -8.89 -11.47 -6.38
N PHE A 237 -9.25 -10.18 -6.42
CA PHE A 237 -10.54 -9.74 -6.97
C PHE A 237 -10.70 -10.09 -8.45
N ILE A 238 -9.65 -9.91 -9.25
CA ILE A 238 -9.62 -10.32 -10.67
C ILE A 238 -9.95 -11.82 -10.78
N LEU A 239 -9.26 -12.69 -10.02
CA LEU A 239 -9.53 -14.13 -10.06
C LEU A 239 -10.96 -14.50 -9.65
N VAL A 240 -11.51 -13.85 -8.61
CA VAL A 240 -12.89 -14.06 -8.15
C VAL A 240 -13.91 -13.73 -9.25
N MET A 241 -13.67 -12.66 -10.01
CA MET A 241 -14.55 -12.24 -11.10
C MET A 241 -14.38 -13.15 -12.33
N TYR A 242 -13.14 -13.47 -12.71
CA TYR A 242 -12.83 -14.37 -13.82
C TYR A 242 -13.39 -15.78 -13.63
N ALA A 243 -13.46 -16.28 -12.39
CA ALA A 243 -14.11 -17.55 -12.07
C ALA A 243 -15.54 -17.64 -12.64
N GLY A 244 -16.26 -16.52 -12.64
CA GLY A 244 -17.62 -16.42 -13.18
C GLY A 244 -17.69 -16.24 -14.70
N ALA A 245 -16.63 -15.79 -15.36
CA ALA A 245 -16.58 -15.54 -16.81
C ALA A 245 -16.04 -16.74 -17.58
N LEU A 246 -15.03 -17.43 -17.06
CA LEU A 246 -14.39 -18.57 -17.73
C LEU A 246 -15.32 -19.82 -17.82
N PRO A 247 -15.07 -20.73 -18.77
CA PRO A 247 -15.82 -21.98 -18.89
C PRO A 247 -15.37 -22.99 -17.82
N ALA A 248 -16.34 -23.60 -17.13
CA ALA A 248 -16.10 -24.58 -16.06
C ALA A 248 -15.51 -25.93 -16.53
N ARG A 249 -15.19 -26.07 -17.83
CA ARG A 249 -14.54 -27.25 -18.40
C ARG A 249 -13.11 -27.43 -17.88
N PHE A 250 -12.44 -26.33 -17.53
CA PHE A 250 -11.06 -26.37 -17.08
C PHE A 250 -10.98 -26.66 -15.59
N ARG A 251 -10.09 -27.60 -15.20
CA ARG A 251 -9.88 -27.98 -13.79
C ARG A 251 -9.56 -26.77 -12.92
N PHE A 252 -8.71 -25.86 -13.40
CA PHE A 252 -8.35 -24.63 -12.68
C PHE A 252 -9.57 -23.74 -12.39
N VAL A 253 -10.48 -23.56 -13.36
CA VAL A 253 -11.70 -22.76 -13.18
C VAL A 253 -12.63 -23.39 -12.14
N GLN A 254 -12.69 -24.73 -12.07
CA GLN A 254 -13.46 -25.43 -11.03
C GLN A 254 -12.89 -25.15 -9.64
N LYS A 255 -11.56 -25.13 -9.49
CA LYS A 255 -10.90 -24.75 -8.22
C LYS A 255 -11.26 -23.32 -7.82
N LEU A 256 -11.16 -22.38 -8.77
CA LEU A 256 -11.55 -20.98 -8.56
C LEU A 256 -13.01 -20.85 -8.10
N LEU A 257 -13.93 -21.57 -8.74
CA LEU A 257 -15.35 -21.57 -8.36
C LEU A 257 -15.57 -22.09 -6.94
N LYS A 258 -14.82 -23.12 -6.51
CA LYS A 258 -14.91 -23.67 -5.14
C LYS A 258 -14.37 -22.73 -4.07
N LEU A 259 -13.31 -21.97 -4.38
CA LEU A 259 -12.65 -21.03 -3.47
C LEU A 259 -13.18 -19.60 -3.58
N ARG A 260 -14.20 -19.36 -4.40
CA ARG A 260 -14.62 -18.02 -4.78
C ARG A 260 -14.94 -17.11 -3.59
N ALA A 261 -15.59 -17.65 -2.56
CA ALA A 261 -15.94 -16.87 -1.37
C ALA A 261 -14.70 -16.59 -0.51
N GLU A 262 -13.85 -17.61 -0.32
CA GLU A 262 -12.61 -17.52 0.46
C GLU A 262 -11.64 -16.49 -0.13
N LEU A 263 -11.45 -16.51 -1.46
CA LEU A 263 -10.61 -15.54 -2.18
C LEU A 263 -11.17 -14.11 -2.06
N SER A 264 -12.49 -13.94 -2.12
CA SER A 264 -13.11 -12.63 -1.95
C SER A 264 -12.92 -12.08 -0.55
N ILE A 265 -13.03 -12.94 0.49
CA ILE A 265 -12.80 -12.54 1.88
C ILE A 265 -11.35 -12.14 2.09
N LEU A 266 -10.38 -12.92 1.58
CA LEU A 266 -8.96 -12.59 1.62
C LEU A 266 -8.65 -11.26 0.93
N ALA A 267 -9.19 -11.06 -0.28
CA ALA A 267 -9.02 -9.81 -1.02
C ALA A 267 -9.52 -8.60 -0.23
N CYS A 268 -10.72 -8.70 0.37
CA CYS A 268 -11.27 -7.61 1.18
C CYS A 268 -10.43 -7.31 2.43
N ILE A 269 -9.97 -8.33 3.16
CA ILE A 269 -9.11 -8.15 4.36
C ILE A 269 -7.85 -7.38 3.99
N LEU A 270 -7.16 -7.78 2.91
CA LEU A 270 -5.95 -7.13 2.46
C LEU A 270 -6.22 -5.71 1.94
N THR A 271 -7.36 -5.51 1.25
CA THR A 271 -7.80 -4.19 0.77
C THR A 271 -8.10 -3.25 1.92
N PHE A 272 -8.64 -3.74 3.05
CA PHE A 272 -8.79 -2.92 4.25
C PHE A 272 -7.44 -2.45 4.80
N GLY A 273 -6.42 -3.30 4.82
CA GLY A 273 -5.07 -2.90 5.21
C GLY A 273 -4.52 -1.76 4.34
N HIS A 274 -4.68 -1.87 3.02
CA HIS A 274 -4.35 -0.81 2.07
C HIS A 274 -5.15 0.48 2.36
N ASN A 275 -6.47 0.38 2.50
CA ASN A 275 -7.33 1.54 2.74
C ASN A 275 -7.04 2.24 4.07
N ILE A 276 -6.65 1.52 5.13
CA ILE A 276 -6.27 2.14 6.40
C ILE A 276 -5.00 2.97 6.23
N ARG A 277 -3.99 2.43 5.54
CA ARG A 277 -2.71 3.12 5.32
C ARG A 277 -2.88 4.37 4.45
N TYR A 278 -3.51 4.24 3.29
CA TYR A 278 -3.70 5.35 2.37
C TYR A 278 -4.79 6.32 2.86
N GLY A 279 -5.82 5.81 3.55
CA GLY A 279 -6.88 6.61 4.13
C GLY A 279 -6.38 7.65 5.14
N GLU A 280 -5.28 7.39 5.83
CA GLU A 280 -4.67 8.39 6.71
C GLU A 280 -4.31 9.69 5.97
N VAL A 281 -3.83 9.59 4.73
CA VAL A 281 -3.47 10.75 3.90
C VAL A 281 -4.70 11.28 3.18
N TYR A 282 -5.40 10.42 2.44
CA TYR A 282 -6.46 10.85 1.53
C TYR A 282 -7.78 11.17 2.22
N PHE A 283 -8.18 10.43 3.26
CA PHE A 283 -9.41 10.73 3.98
C PHE A 283 -9.25 11.95 4.88
N LYS A 284 -8.07 12.16 5.49
CA LYS A 284 -7.77 13.42 6.19
C LYS A 284 -7.82 14.59 5.21
N ALA A 285 -7.23 14.44 4.03
CA ALA A 285 -7.27 15.49 3.03
C ALA A 285 -8.68 15.76 2.47
N MET A 286 -9.52 14.73 2.34
CA MET A 286 -10.94 14.91 2.00
C MET A 286 -11.67 15.75 3.05
N LEU A 287 -11.44 15.48 4.34
CA LEU A 287 -12.05 16.23 5.44
C LEU A 287 -11.58 17.69 5.50
N SER A 288 -10.36 17.98 5.04
CA SER A 288 -9.84 19.33 4.90
C SER A 288 -10.15 19.98 3.54
N GLY A 289 -11.11 19.45 2.77
CA GLY A 289 -11.56 20.04 1.50
C GLY A 289 -10.58 19.85 0.33
N PHE A 290 -9.79 18.78 0.33
CA PHE A 290 -8.77 18.45 -0.68
C PHE A 290 -7.67 19.50 -0.87
N GLN A 291 -7.40 20.33 0.14
CA GLN A 291 -6.33 21.31 0.10
C GLN A 291 -4.97 20.64 -0.18
N GLY A 292 -4.28 21.11 -1.22
CA GLY A 292 -2.95 20.62 -1.60
C GLY A 292 -2.90 19.28 -2.33
N LEU A 293 -4.04 18.72 -2.76
CA LEU A 293 -4.04 17.52 -3.62
C LEU A 293 -4.40 17.85 -5.08
N PRO A 294 -3.74 17.18 -6.04
CA PRO A 294 -4.17 17.18 -7.43
C PRO A 294 -5.62 16.69 -7.59
N ALA A 295 -6.35 17.29 -8.52
CA ALA A 295 -7.76 16.97 -8.77
C ALA A 295 -8.02 15.48 -9.06
N HIS A 296 -7.10 14.82 -9.76
CA HIS A 296 -7.22 13.38 -10.07
C HIS A 296 -7.08 12.50 -8.82
N HIS A 297 -6.24 12.85 -7.84
CA HIS A 297 -6.17 12.12 -6.57
C HIS A 297 -7.41 12.37 -5.69
N ALA A 298 -7.96 13.58 -5.70
CA ALA A 298 -9.24 13.87 -5.04
C ALA A 298 -10.37 13.03 -5.64
N ALA A 299 -10.48 12.98 -6.97
CA ALA A 299 -11.44 12.13 -7.68
C ALA A 299 -11.25 10.64 -7.37
N ALA A 300 -10.00 10.15 -7.37
CA ALA A 300 -9.69 8.76 -7.02
C ALA A 300 -10.11 8.42 -5.57
N THR A 301 -9.96 9.38 -4.64
CA THR A 301 -10.38 9.22 -3.24
C THR A 301 -11.91 9.07 -3.13
N LEU A 302 -12.67 9.90 -3.83
CA LEU A 302 -14.14 9.82 -3.86
C LEU A 302 -14.61 8.48 -4.46
N ILE A 303 -13.98 8.04 -5.54
CA ILE A 303 -14.25 6.71 -6.13
C ILE A 303 -13.94 5.61 -5.12
N SER A 304 -12.80 5.69 -4.41
CA SER A 304 -12.43 4.69 -3.40
C SER A 304 -13.44 4.61 -2.27
N LEU A 305 -13.94 5.76 -1.77
CA LEU A 305 -14.98 5.81 -0.75
C LEU A 305 -16.26 5.09 -1.22
N PHE A 306 -16.69 5.37 -2.45
CA PHE A 306 -17.84 4.68 -3.05
C PHE A 306 -17.62 3.16 -3.19
N LEU A 307 -16.41 2.74 -3.57
CA LEU A 307 -16.04 1.32 -3.65
C LEU A 307 -16.07 0.64 -2.28
N ILE A 308 -15.61 1.30 -1.22
CA ILE A 308 -15.65 0.77 0.15
C ILE A 308 -17.10 0.54 0.59
N LEU A 309 -18.01 1.46 0.28
CA LEU A 309 -19.44 1.33 0.60
C LEU A 309 -20.07 0.10 -0.07
N ILE A 310 -19.69 -0.23 -1.30
CA ILE A 310 -20.16 -1.43 -2.01
C ILE A 310 -19.45 -2.69 -1.47
N MET A 311 -18.16 -2.59 -1.19
CA MET A 311 -17.33 -3.71 -0.75
C MET A 311 -17.80 -4.27 0.60
N LEU A 312 -18.19 -3.41 1.54
CA LEU A 312 -18.58 -3.81 2.91
C LEU A 312 -19.74 -4.84 2.94
N PRO A 313 -20.90 -4.58 2.33
CA PRO A 313 -21.97 -5.58 2.23
C PRO A 313 -21.55 -6.86 1.50
N LEU A 314 -20.77 -6.75 0.42
CA LEU A 314 -20.29 -7.91 -0.34
C LEU A 314 -19.35 -8.78 0.50
N PHE A 315 -18.46 -8.14 1.27
CA PHE A 315 -17.55 -8.79 2.20
C PHE A 315 -18.32 -9.55 3.28
N LEU A 316 -19.20 -8.86 4.00
CA LEU A 316 -19.98 -9.46 5.10
C LEU A 316 -20.83 -10.63 4.62
N THR A 317 -21.45 -10.51 3.44
CA THR A 317 -22.30 -11.57 2.88
C THR A 317 -21.53 -12.71 2.21
N SER A 318 -20.21 -12.62 2.11
CA SER A 318 -19.35 -13.71 1.63
C SER A 318 -19.13 -14.80 2.68
N PHE A 319 -19.27 -14.46 3.97
CA PHE A 319 -19.15 -15.44 5.05
C PHE A 319 -20.30 -16.46 5.01
N PRO A 320 -20.04 -17.78 5.05
CA PRO A 320 -21.08 -18.80 5.02
C PRO A 320 -22.13 -18.63 6.13
N SER A 321 -21.71 -18.20 7.32
CA SER A 321 -22.58 -17.95 8.47
C SER A 321 -23.61 -16.85 8.22
N VAL A 322 -23.24 -15.82 7.46
CA VAL A 322 -24.13 -14.71 7.10
C VAL A 322 -24.98 -15.11 5.89
N ARG A 323 -24.36 -15.72 4.87
CA ARG A 323 -25.04 -16.18 3.66
C ARG A 323 -26.22 -17.11 3.96
N ARG A 324 -26.07 -18.04 4.91
CA ARG A 324 -27.13 -18.99 5.30
C ARG A 324 -28.38 -18.32 5.87
N LYS A 325 -28.25 -17.11 6.43
CA LYS A 325 -29.37 -16.34 7.00
C LYS A 325 -30.19 -15.57 5.97
N MET A 326 -29.77 -15.54 4.70
CA MET A 326 -30.39 -14.73 3.66
C MET A 326 -31.03 -15.58 2.55
N ARG A 327 -32.17 -15.13 2.02
CA ARG A 327 -32.82 -15.73 0.86
C ARG A 327 -31.90 -15.66 -0.38
N ALA A 328 -31.81 -16.78 -1.11
CA ALA A 328 -30.93 -16.90 -2.26
C ALA A 328 -31.14 -15.83 -3.36
N SER A 329 -32.37 -15.33 -3.55
CA SER A 329 -32.66 -14.25 -4.50
C SER A 329 -32.03 -12.92 -4.10
N ARG A 330 -32.24 -12.51 -2.84
CA ARG A 330 -31.65 -11.29 -2.26
C ARG A 330 -30.12 -11.33 -2.28
N TRP A 331 -29.54 -12.48 -1.92
CA TRP A 331 -28.08 -12.67 -2.02
C TRP A 331 -27.58 -12.51 -3.45
N LYS A 332 -28.25 -13.12 -4.44
CA LYS A 332 -27.88 -12.97 -5.86
C LYS A 332 -27.99 -11.53 -6.34
N GLN A 333 -28.99 -10.77 -5.88
CA GLN A 333 -29.16 -9.36 -6.23
C GLN A 333 -28.03 -8.51 -5.63
N LEU A 334 -27.70 -8.71 -4.35
CA LEU A 334 -26.58 -8.04 -3.70
C LEU A 334 -25.25 -8.35 -4.42
N GLN A 335 -25.01 -9.61 -4.76
CA GLN A 335 -23.79 -10.03 -5.46
C GLN A 335 -23.67 -9.49 -6.90
N ARG A 336 -24.72 -8.89 -7.48
CA ARG A 336 -24.58 -8.16 -8.76
C ARG A 336 -23.81 -6.85 -8.59
N TRP A 337 -23.82 -6.26 -7.41
CA TRP A 337 -23.00 -5.07 -7.12
C TRP A 337 -21.50 -5.35 -7.23
N ALA A 338 -21.07 -6.62 -7.17
CA ALA A 338 -19.68 -7.00 -7.44
C ALA A 338 -19.22 -6.62 -8.86
N TYR A 339 -20.13 -6.57 -9.85
CA TYR A 339 -19.77 -6.09 -11.20
C TYR A 339 -19.51 -4.60 -11.22
N LEU A 340 -20.30 -3.81 -10.48
CA LEU A 340 -20.10 -2.37 -10.37
C LEU A 340 -18.83 -2.07 -9.57
N PHE A 341 -18.61 -2.78 -8.46
CA PHE A 341 -17.37 -2.71 -7.70
C PHE A 341 -16.14 -3.01 -8.58
N TYR A 342 -16.19 -4.09 -9.36
CA TYR A 342 -15.08 -4.46 -10.24
C TYR A 342 -14.83 -3.43 -11.35
N ALA A 343 -15.89 -2.89 -11.97
CA ALA A 343 -15.75 -1.81 -12.95
C ALA A 343 -15.19 -0.53 -12.30
N GLY A 344 -15.64 -0.20 -11.09
CA GLY A 344 -15.14 0.96 -10.36
C GLY A 344 -13.69 0.79 -9.87
N LEU A 345 -13.20 -0.43 -9.60
CA LEU A 345 -11.77 -0.68 -9.36
C LEU A 345 -10.92 -0.25 -10.56
N TYR A 346 -11.35 -0.60 -11.79
CA TYR A 346 -10.67 -0.14 -13.00
C TYR A 346 -10.73 1.38 -13.13
N LEU A 347 -11.90 1.99 -12.89
CA LEU A 347 -12.05 3.45 -12.93
C LEU A 347 -11.13 4.13 -11.91
N HIS A 348 -11.01 3.60 -10.70
CA HIS A 348 -10.11 4.10 -9.66
C HIS A 348 -8.65 4.08 -10.12
N ILE A 349 -8.18 2.94 -10.66
CA ILE A 349 -6.81 2.79 -11.20
C ILE A 349 -6.60 3.73 -12.39
N LEU A 350 -7.57 3.83 -13.29
CA LEU A 350 -7.54 4.73 -14.44
C LEU A 350 -7.36 6.18 -13.99
N THR A 351 -8.14 6.65 -13.01
CA THR A 351 -8.03 8.02 -12.50
C THR A 351 -6.66 8.30 -11.87
N LEU A 352 -6.05 7.30 -11.22
CA LEU A 352 -4.71 7.44 -10.66
C LEU A 352 -3.61 7.51 -11.73
N TYR A 353 -3.72 6.75 -12.82
CA TYR A 353 -2.62 6.58 -13.78
C TYR A 353 -2.80 7.36 -15.10
N ALA A 354 -4.00 7.79 -15.44
CA ALA A 354 -4.30 8.47 -16.71
C ALA A 354 -3.57 9.81 -16.86
N PHE A 355 -3.19 10.47 -15.76
CA PHE A 355 -2.49 11.75 -15.77
C PHE A 355 -0.96 11.59 -15.71
N ASP A 356 -0.45 10.36 -15.61
CA ASP A 356 0.97 10.04 -15.53
C ASP A 356 1.34 8.92 -16.54
N LEU A 357 0.83 9.06 -17.77
CA LEU A 357 1.04 8.08 -18.85
C LEU A 357 2.51 7.82 -19.20
N PRO A 358 3.43 8.81 -19.23
CA PRO A 358 4.83 8.55 -19.55
C PRO A 358 5.48 7.55 -18.58
N ARG A 359 5.10 7.60 -17.29
CA ARG A 359 5.69 6.76 -16.24
C ARG A 359 4.90 5.49 -15.98
N ARG A 360 3.56 5.56 -16.03
CA ARG A 360 2.64 4.47 -15.67
C ARG A 360 1.87 3.86 -16.85
N GLY A 361 2.16 4.28 -18.08
CA GLY A 361 1.44 3.86 -19.28
C GLY A 361 1.42 2.34 -19.47
N LEU A 362 2.54 1.66 -19.19
CA LEU A 362 2.61 0.19 -19.26
C LEU A 362 1.68 -0.46 -18.23
N GLU A 363 1.73 -0.01 -16.98
CA GLU A 363 0.87 -0.55 -15.91
C GLU A 363 -0.61 -0.36 -16.25
N LEU A 364 -0.98 0.84 -16.70
CA LEU A 364 -2.35 1.13 -17.13
C LEU A 364 -2.77 0.24 -18.30
N ALA A 365 -1.93 0.09 -19.33
CA ALA A 365 -2.22 -0.77 -20.47
C ALA A 365 -2.46 -2.23 -20.05
N LEU A 366 -1.65 -2.76 -19.11
CA LEU A 366 -1.86 -4.09 -18.57
C LEU A 366 -3.22 -4.21 -17.85
N TYR A 367 -3.57 -3.25 -17.00
CA TYR A 367 -4.88 -3.22 -16.36
C TYR A 367 -6.01 -3.13 -17.39
N THR A 368 -5.90 -2.26 -18.40
CA THR A 368 -6.89 -2.13 -19.47
C THR A 368 -7.10 -3.45 -20.22
N VAL A 369 -6.01 -4.16 -20.56
CA VAL A 369 -6.09 -5.48 -21.21
C VAL A 369 -6.78 -6.51 -20.31
N ILE A 370 -6.40 -6.58 -19.03
CA ILE A 370 -6.97 -7.54 -18.07
C ILE A 370 -8.47 -7.28 -17.85
N PHE A 371 -8.88 -6.04 -17.63
CA PHE A 371 -10.29 -5.70 -17.40
C PHE A 371 -11.11 -5.74 -18.70
N GLY A 372 -10.53 -5.36 -19.83
CA GLY A 372 -11.13 -5.46 -21.16
C GLY A 372 -11.39 -6.90 -21.58
N LEU A 373 -10.42 -7.79 -21.38
CA LEU A 373 -10.58 -9.23 -21.64
C LEU A 373 -11.71 -9.83 -20.79
N TYR A 374 -11.80 -9.44 -19.52
CA TYR A 374 -12.91 -9.86 -18.65
C TYR A 374 -14.26 -9.42 -19.22
N ALA A 375 -14.39 -8.14 -19.60
CA ALA A 375 -15.62 -7.59 -20.16
C ALA A 375 -16.03 -8.35 -21.43
N PHE A 376 -15.09 -8.57 -22.35
CA PHE A 376 -15.31 -9.34 -23.57
C PHE A 376 -15.79 -10.77 -23.29
N LEU A 377 -15.10 -11.51 -22.41
CA LEU A 377 -15.48 -12.87 -22.02
C LEU A 377 -16.89 -12.89 -21.39
N ARG A 378 -17.22 -11.89 -20.58
CA ARG A 378 -18.50 -11.80 -19.88
C ARG A 378 -19.66 -11.52 -20.84
N VAL A 379 -19.48 -10.56 -21.76
CA VAL A 379 -20.46 -10.24 -22.80
C VAL A 379 -20.70 -11.45 -23.70
N ASN A 380 -19.63 -12.09 -24.19
CA ASN A 380 -19.73 -13.29 -25.02
C ASN A 380 -20.47 -14.43 -24.32
N LYS A 381 -20.22 -14.64 -23.02
CA LYS A 381 -20.95 -15.64 -22.24
C LYS A 381 -22.44 -15.30 -22.11
N ALA A 382 -22.78 -14.03 -21.95
CA ALA A 382 -24.17 -13.58 -21.89
C ALA A 382 -24.89 -13.78 -23.24
N LEU A 383 -24.24 -13.45 -24.36
CA LEU A 383 -24.76 -13.66 -25.71
C LEU A 383 -25.01 -15.14 -26.01
N LYS A 384 -24.02 -16.01 -25.73
CA LYS A 384 -24.17 -17.47 -25.90
C LYS A 384 -25.31 -18.05 -25.06
N ASN A 385 -25.49 -17.56 -23.83
CA ASN A 385 -26.59 -18.01 -22.97
C ASN A 385 -27.97 -17.55 -23.49
N ARG A 386 -28.05 -16.35 -24.07
CA ARG A 386 -29.29 -15.85 -24.72
C ARG A 386 -29.64 -16.69 -25.96
N ALA A 387 -28.66 -16.94 -26.83
CA ALA A 387 -28.85 -17.77 -28.03
C ALA A 387 -29.33 -19.19 -27.67
N LYS A 388 -28.72 -19.85 -26.67
CA LYS A 388 -29.17 -21.16 -26.19
C LYS A 388 -30.59 -21.16 -25.62
N LYS A 389 -30.98 -20.07 -24.94
CA LYS A 389 -32.33 -19.95 -24.38
C LYS A 389 -33.38 -19.78 -25.49
N GLN A 390 -33.05 -19.01 -26.53
CA GLN A 390 -33.91 -18.85 -27.72
C GLN A 390 -34.05 -20.18 -28.47
N GLN A 391 -32.95 -20.90 -28.70
CA GLN A 391 -32.99 -22.20 -29.37
C GLN A 391 -33.86 -23.23 -28.62
N LYS A 392 -33.82 -23.24 -27.28
CA LYS A 392 -34.65 -24.12 -26.44
C LYS A 392 -36.13 -23.70 -26.37
N GLN A 393 -36.48 -22.50 -26.86
CA GLN A 393 -37.88 -22.05 -26.94
C GLN A 393 -38.48 -22.34 -28.32
N THR A 394 -37.65 -22.62 -29.33
CA THR A 394 -38.06 -22.93 -30.71
C THR A 394 -38.08 -24.43 -31.04
N THR A 395 -37.44 -25.27 -30.22
CA THR A 395 -37.58 -26.74 -30.18
C THR A 395 -38.38 -27.14 -28.96
#